data_AF-A0A661EC25-F1
#
_entry.id   AF-A0A661EC25-F1
#
_cell.length_a   1.000
_cell.length_b   1.000
_cell.length_c   1.000
_cell.angle_alpha   90.00
_cell.angle_beta   90.00
_cell.angle_gamma   90.00
#
_symmetry.space_group_name_H-M   'P 1'
#
loop_
_entity.id
_entity.type
_entity.pdbx_description
1 polymer ?
#
loop_
_entity_poly.entity_id
_entity_poly.type
_entity_poly.pdbx_seq_one_letter_code
_entity_poly.pdbx_strand_id
1 'polypeptide(L)'
;MINKIQLGQFFTTNTDYILSGFEDIVKNKNITDPFAGNGDLLKWANKHQACSITGFDIDATLASNNIQFNDSILYPKKYKFVLTNPPYLYQNKLSNNSLLKNSCHTDLYHLSLEAIMDSDAGIVIVPINFLSSQNAKYIRNIFLTKFSIIKVNYFTHQVFRDTSYNVMVFYYQKNIIPTTKMQVDFNIYPQQKKQKINLYKKYNYQVGGEFLQKIGSYKNQLNIKRLEQKDMQIGKHSIKIAINHLNKKTIFLTHKKIASMIKNNIILLKAIDTGSKTGQICTEDIRQHNVDALVSKKTSRNQIYLLLPKYVSIHEQEIMIKHFNRIIQQKRDEFFSLFMTNFRDNNRKRISFNFAYKLLNYIYLTEIKIKNDYKQHKLF
;
A
#
# COMPACT_ATOMS: atom_id res chain seq x y z
N MET A 1 25.13 -10.66 -21.08
CA MET A 1 23.78 -11.25 -20.97
C MET A 1 23.02 -10.43 -19.92
N ILE A 2 21.98 -9.69 -20.32
CA ILE A 2 21.24 -8.84 -19.37
C ILE A 2 20.38 -9.77 -18.49
N ASN A 3 20.47 -9.63 -17.18
CA ASN A 3 19.75 -10.49 -16.24
C ASN A 3 18.26 -10.09 -16.22
N LYS A 4 17.35 -11.04 -16.45
CA LYS A 4 15.87 -10.88 -16.37
C LYS A 4 15.40 -10.09 -15.14
N ILE A 5 16.07 -10.30 -14.00
CA ILE A 5 15.78 -9.58 -12.74
C ILE A 5 16.06 -8.08 -12.88
N GLN A 6 17.14 -7.69 -13.55
CA GLN A 6 17.52 -6.28 -13.73
C GLN A 6 16.63 -5.55 -14.74
N LEU A 7 15.98 -6.28 -15.65
CA LEU A 7 14.95 -5.73 -16.53
C LEU A 7 13.58 -5.60 -15.84
N GLY A 8 13.42 -6.16 -14.64
CA GLY A 8 12.13 -6.19 -13.95
C GLY A 8 11.06 -7.00 -14.69
N GLN A 9 11.46 -7.95 -15.55
CA GLN A 9 10.56 -8.78 -16.36
C GLN A 9 9.87 -9.84 -15.50
N PHE A 10 8.54 -9.75 -15.38
CA PHE A 10 7.69 -10.79 -14.79
C PHE A 10 6.73 -11.29 -15.87
N PHE A 11 6.96 -12.50 -16.38
CA PHE A 11 6.09 -13.03 -17.42
C PHE A 11 4.69 -13.32 -16.87
N THR A 12 3.68 -12.87 -17.62
CA THR A 12 2.28 -13.04 -17.23
C THR A 12 1.86 -14.48 -17.50
N THR A 13 2.09 -15.34 -16.51
CA THR A 13 1.48 -16.69 -16.48
C THR A 13 0.04 -16.58 -15.98
N ASN A 14 -0.85 -17.48 -16.43
CA ASN A 14 -2.26 -17.50 -16.05
C ASN A 14 -3.08 -16.27 -16.51
N THR A 15 -2.88 -15.86 -17.77
CA THR A 15 -3.55 -14.69 -18.39
C THR A 15 -5.08 -14.78 -18.33
N ASP A 16 -5.67 -15.95 -18.61
CA ASP A 16 -7.13 -16.13 -18.56
C ASP A 16 -7.72 -15.80 -17.18
N TYR A 17 -7.07 -16.23 -16.09
CA TYR A 17 -7.52 -15.90 -14.74
C TYR A 17 -7.35 -14.40 -14.42
N ILE A 18 -6.19 -13.85 -14.78
CA ILE A 18 -5.81 -12.48 -14.42
C ILE A 18 -6.68 -11.46 -15.18
N LEU A 19 -6.96 -11.74 -16.45
CA LEU A 19 -7.74 -10.92 -17.36
C LEU A 19 -9.21 -11.32 -17.43
N SER A 20 -9.66 -12.22 -16.56
CA SER A 20 -11.06 -12.65 -16.48
C SER A 20 -12.01 -11.45 -16.42
N GLY A 21 -12.93 -11.39 -17.37
CA GLY A 21 -13.91 -10.31 -17.52
C GLY A 21 -13.41 -9.11 -18.32
N PHE A 22 -12.25 -9.18 -18.98
CA PHE A 22 -11.76 -8.17 -19.92
C PHE A 22 -11.82 -8.61 -21.40
N GLU A 23 -12.36 -9.79 -21.69
CA GLU A 23 -12.38 -10.42 -23.01
C GLU A 23 -13.09 -9.53 -24.05
N ASP A 24 -14.28 -9.04 -23.72
CA ASP A 24 -15.06 -8.18 -24.63
C ASP A 24 -14.41 -6.82 -24.88
N ILE A 25 -13.52 -6.37 -23.98
CA ILE A 25 -12.86 -5.07 -24.10
C ILE A 25 -11.79 -5.09 -25.19
N VAL A 26 -11.12 -6.23 -25.42
CA VAL A 26 -10.06 -6.37 -26.43
C VAL A 26 -10.57 -6.79 -27.80
N LYS A 27 -11.80 -7.33 -27.86
CA LYS A 27 -12.43 -7.76 -29.11
C LYS A 27 -12.47 -6.61 -30.14
N ASN A 28 -12.06 -6.92 -31.37
CA ASN A 28 -11.98 -5.99 -32.50
C ASN A 28 -11.10 -4.75 -32.27
N LYS A 29 -10.17 -4.78 -31.30
CA LYS A 29 -9.21 -3.69 -31.07
C LYS A 29 -7.86 -3.99 -31.71
N ASN A 30 -7.14 -2.93 -32.07
CA ASN A 30 -5.73 -3.02 -32.43
C ASN A 30 -4.92 -2.88 -31.13
N ILE A 31 -4.36 -4.00 -30.67
CA ILE A 31 -3.72 -4.12 -29.38
C ILE A 31 -2.21 -3.90 -29.54
N THR A 32 -1.65 -3.05 -28.67
CA THR A 32 -0.20 -2.88 -28.53
C THR A 32 0.24 -3.23 -27.12
N ASP A 33 1.28 -4.06 -27.00
CA ASP A 33 2.01 -4.28 -25.75
C ASP A 33 3.39 -3.62 -25.82
N PRO A 34 3.60 -2.45 -25.18
CA PRO A 34 4.89 -1.75 -25.22
C PRO A 34 6.01 -2.46 -24.44
N PHE A 35 5.68 -3.48 -23.65
CA PHE A 35 6.60 -4.23 -22.77
C PHE A 35 6.30 -5.73 -22.90
N ALA A 36 6.32 -6.24 -24.13
CA ALA A 36 5.66 -7.49 -24.53
C ALA A 36 6.23 -8.76 -23.89
N GLY A 37 7.49 -8.77 -23.48
CA GLY A 37 8.15 -9.98 -23.00
C GLY A 37 7.99 -11.14 -24.00
N ASN A 38 7.49 -12.28 -23.52
CA ASN A 38 7.22 -13.47 -24.34
C ASN A 38 5.91 -13.38 -25.17
N GLY A 39 5.22 -12.24 -25.15
CA GLY A 39 3.98 -12.01 -25.89
C GLY A 39 2.75 -12.71 -25.34
N ASP A 40 2.74 -13.15 -24.07
CA ASP A 40 1.62 -13.90 -23.48
C ASP A 40 0.31 -13.10 -23.48
N LEU A 41 0.39 -11.78 -23.26
CA LEU A 41 -0.74 -10.87 -23.35
C LEU A 41 -1.24 -10.69 -24.78
N LEU A 42 -0.34 -10.64 -25.76
CA LEU A 42 -0.68 -10.57 -27.19
C LEU A 42 -1.38 -11.84 -27.65
N LYS A 43 -0.88 -13.01 -27.23
CA LYS A 43 -1.52 -14.31 -27.50
C LYS A 43 -2.93 -14.37 -26.91
N TRP A 44 -3.09 -13.90 -25.68
CA TRP A 44 -4.40 -13.80 -25.04
C TRP A 44 -5.35 -12.87 -25.81
N ALA A 45 -4.89 -11.68 -26.21
CA ALA A 45 -5.69 -10.76 -27.01
C ALA A 45 -6.12 -11.37 -28.35
N ASN A 46 -5.22 -12.06 -29.04
CA ASN A 46 -5.52 -12.74 -30.31
C ASN A 46 -6.57 -13.85 -30.13
N LYS A 47 -6.44 -14.67 -29.06
CA LYS A 47 -7.44 -15.69 -28.67
C LYS A 47 -8.83 -15.06 -28.45
N HIS A 48 -8.88 -13.83 -27.95
CA HIS A 48 -10.11 -13.08 -27.69
C HIS A 48 -10.47 -12.08 -28.80
N GLN A 49 -10.12 -12.40 -30.06
CA GLN A 49 -10.60 -11.72 -31.26
C GLN A 49 -10.15 -10.25 -31.37
N ALA A 50 -8.94 -9.91 -30.90
CA ALA A 50 -8.29 -8.65 -31.28
C ALA A 50 -8.12 -8.57 -32.81
N CYS A 51 -8.26 -7.37 -33.38
CA CYS A 51 -8.12 -7.14 -34.82
C CYS A 51 -6.65 -7.24 -35.27
N SER A 52 -5.74 -6.70 -34.45
CA SER A 52 -4.30 -6.84 -34.64
C SER A 52 -3.57 -6.84 -33.32
N ILE A 53 -2.37 -7.44 -33.30
CA ILE A 53 -1.48 -7.49 -32.16
C ILE A 53 -0.09 -7.00 -32.56
N THR A 54 0.51 -6.15 -31.75
CA THR A 54 1.90 -5.68 -31.95
C THR A 54 2.56 -5.49 -30.59
N GLY A 55 3.80 -5.92 -30.47
CA GLY A 55 4.58 -5.90 -29.24
C GLY A 55 5.90 -5.17 -29.42
N PHE A 56 6.40 -4.64 -28.32
CA PHE A 56 7.73 -4.06 -28.22
C PHE A 56 8.45 -4.59 -26.99
N ASP A 57 9.74 -4.88 -27.12
CA ASP A 57 10.59 -5.19 -25.96
C ASP A 57 11.99 -4.62 -26.13
N ILE A 58 12.65 -4.31 -25.01
CA ILE A 58 14.04 -3.85 -24.98
C ILE A 58 15.02 -5.02 -25.14
N ASP A 59 14.58 -6.25 -24.85
CA ASP A 59 15.37 -7.44 -25.12
C ASP A 59 15.20 -7.87 -26.58
N ALA A 60 16.21 -7.58 -27.41
CA ALA A 60 16.24 -7.94 -28.82
C ALA A 60 16.11 -9.46 -29.06
N THR A 61 16.41 -10.30 -28.07
CA THR A 61 16.28 -11.76 -28.20
C THR A 61 14.83 -12.24 -28.19
N LEU A 62 13.88 -11.38 -27.76
CA LEU A 62 12.44 -11.65 -27.75
C LEU A 62 11.75 -11.23 -29.05
N ALA A 63 12.50 -10.71 -30.03
CA ALA A 63 11.97 -10.30 -31.31
C ALA A 63 11.29 -11.48 -32.05
N SER A 64 10.13 -11.23 -32.62
CA SER A 64 9.33 -12.19 -33.39
C SER A 64 8.43 -11.45 -34.38
N ASN A 65 7.65 -12.16 -35.19
CA ASN A 65 6.74 -11.53 -36.18
C ASN A 65 5.82 -10.45 -35.55
N ASN A 66 5.44 -10.63 -34.28
CA ASN A 66 4.55 -9.72 -33.57
C ASN A 66 5.28 -8.85 -32.53
N ILE A 67 6.59 -9.03 -32.29
CA ILE A 67 7.34 -8.31 -31.25
C ILE A 67 8.60 -7.71 -31.87
N GLN A 68 8.74 -6.40 -31.77
CA GLN A 68 9.87 -5.65 -32.32
C GLN A 68 10.75 -5.09 -31.20
N PHE A 69 12.05 -4.89 -31.48
CA PHE A 69 12.94 -4.21 -30.54
C PHE A 69 12.54 -2.74 -30.41
N ASN A 70 12.32 -2.26 -29.17
CA ASN A 70 12.13 -0.85 -28.84
C ASN A 70 12.27 -0.64 -27.32
N ASP A 71 13.10 0.32 -26.90
CA ASP A 71 13.04 0.81 -25.52
C ASP A 71 11.84 1.74 -25.38
N SER A 72 10.69 1.19 -25.00
CA SER A 72 9.44 1.94 -24.88
C SER A 72 9.43 2.97 -23.76
N ILE A 73 10.39 2.95 -22.82
CA ILE A 73 10.54 4.01 -21.80
C ILE A 73 11.22 5.23 -22.42
N LEU A 74 12.29 5.04 -23.19
CA LEU A 74 13.06 6.13 -23.82
C LEU A 74 12.42 6.63 -25.12
N TYR A 75 11.80 5.73 -25.88
CA TYR A 75 11.19 5.98 -27.18
C TYR A 75 9.73 5.52 -27.19
N PRO A 76 8.85 6.16 -26.38
CA PRO A 76 7.43 5.85 -26.37
C PRO A 76 6.80 6.19 -27.72
N LYS A 77 5.78 5.41 -28.10
CA LYS A 77 4.98 5.62 -29.32
C LYS A 77 3.57 6.07 -28.94
N LYS A 78 2.79 6.43 -29.97
CA LYS A 78 1.35 6.63 -29.84
C LYS A 78 0.62 5.29 -29.94
N TYR A 79 -0.32 5.03 -29.03
CA TYR A 79 -1.03 3.75 -28.94
C TYR A 79 -2.54 3.94 -29.03
N LYS A 80 -3.25 3.11 -29.81
CA LYS A 80 -4.72 3.11 -29.79
C LYS A 80 -5.25 2.38 -28.56
N PHE A 81 -4.80 1.14 -28.36
CA PHE A 81 -5.19 0.33 -27.20
C PHE A 81 -3.96 -0.38 -26.63
N VAL A 82 -3.63 -0.11 -25.38
CA VAL A 82 -2.52 -0.77 -24.68
C VAL A 82 -3.03 -2.01 -23.95
N LEU A 83 -2.34 -3.14 -24.07
CA LEU A 83 -2.50 -4.28 -23.17
C LEU A 83 -1.10 -4.66 -22.69
N THR A 84 -0.78 -4.42 -21.42
CA THR A 84 0.61 -4.60 -20.96
C THR A 84 0.77 -4.98 -19.49
N ASN A 85 1.84 -5.71 -19.22
CA ASN A 85 2.38 -5.96 -17.88
C ASN A 85 3.78 -5.31 -17.81
N PRO A 86 3.87 -4.01 -17.46
CA PRO A 86 5.11 -3.28 -17.47
C PRO A 86 6.11 -3.85 -16.43
N PRO A 87 7.42 -3.58 -16.57
CA PRO A 87 8.42 -4.06 -15.64
C PRO A 87 8.26 -3.50 -14.22
N TYR A 88 8.47 -4.33 -13.18
CA TYR A 88 8.37 -3.92 -11.76
C TYR A 88 9.73 -3.98 -11.07
N LEU A 89 10.37 -2.84 -10.81
CA LEU A 89 11.61 -2.87 -10.05
C LEU A 89 11.83 -1.56 -9.32
N TYR A 90 11.74 -1.65 -7.99
CA TYR A 90 12.02 -0.52 -7.12
C TYR A 90 13.49 -0.11 -7.22
N GLN A 91 13.75 1.20 -7.23
CA GLN A 91 15.07 1.81 -7.46
C GLN A 91 16.24 1.23 -6.63
N ASN A 92 15.96 0.72 -5.43
CA ASN A 92 17.01 0.14 -4.57
C ASN A 92 17.41 -1.30 -4.96
N LYS A 93 16.67 -1.93 -5.88
CA LYS A 93 16.94 -3.28 -6.41
C LYS A 93 17.66 -3.25 -7.77
N LEU A 94 17.75 -2.07 -8.40
CA LEU A 94 18.47 -1.87 -9.65
C LEU A 94 19.97 -1.75 -9.39
N SER A 95 20.79 -2.46 -10.19
CA SER A 95 22.24 -2.27 -10.21
C SER A 95 22.62 -0.90 -10.79
N ASN A 96 21.92 -0.48 -11.85
CA ASN A 96 21.99 0.85 -12.43
C ASN A 96 20.63 1.54 -12.30
N ASN A 97 20.56 2.58 -11.47
CA ASN A 97 19.34 3.33 -11.22
C ASN A 97 19.34 4.74 -11.83
N SER A 98 20.19 5.02 -12.81
CA SER A 98 20.30 6.35 -13.44
C SER A 98 18.97 6.84 -14.03
N LEU A 99 18.20 5.94 -14.68
CA LEU A 99 16.86 6.27 -15.21
C LEU A 99 15.91 6.80 -14.12
N LEU A 100 15.89 6.15 -12.95
CA LEU A 100 15.00 6.57 -11.85
C LEU A 100 15.57 7.76 -11.07
N LYS A 101 16.88 7.80 -10.83
CA LYS A 101 17.56 8.91 -10.12
C LYS A 101 17.36 10.26 -10.80
N ASN A 102 17.32 10.27 -12.14
CA ASN A 102 17.10 11.48 -12.92
C ASN A 102 15.61 11.80 -13.11
N SER A 103 14.72 11.04 -12.48
CA SER A 103 13.27 11.21 -12.53
C SER A 103 12.69 11.49 -11.15
N CYS A 104 11.40 11.80 -11.08
CA CYS A 104 10.66 11.88 -9.81
C CYS A 104 10.07 10.53 -9.36
N HIS A 105 10.38 9.44 -10.08
CA HIS A 105 9.84 8.11 -9.86
C HIS A 105 10.75 7.23 -9.02
N THR A 106 10.19 6.17 -8.46
CA THR A 106 10.94 5.24 -7.59
C THR A 106 10.84 3.79 -8.03
N ASP A 107 10.09 3.50 -9.09
CA ASP A 107 9.86 2.15 -9.61
C ASP A 107 9.74 2.21 -11.14
N LEU A 108 10.21 1.17 -11.84
CA LEU A 108 10.15 1.10 -13.31
C LEU A 108 8.73 1.21 -13.86
N TYR A 109 7.73 0.62 -13.20
CA TYR A 109 6.35 0.70 -13.70
C TYR A 109 5.81 2.14 -13.67
N HIS A 110 6.40 3.04 -12.89
CA HIS A 110 6.03 4.45 -12.92
C HIS A 110 6.43 5.09 -14.25
N LEU A 111 7.68 4.85 -14.68
CA LEU A 111 8.18 5.28 -15.98
C LEU A 111 7.39 4.63 -17.12
N SER A 112 7.08 3.33 -17.00
CA SER A 112 6.28 2.62 -17.99
C SER A 112 4.86 3.16 -18.13
N LEU A 113 4.20 3.54 -17.02
CA LEU A 113 2.89 4.18 -17.07
C LEU A 113 2.94 5.56 -17.73
N GLU A 114 4.03 6.30 -17.55
CA GLU A 114 4.26 7.59 -18.21
C GLU A 114 4.48 7.41 -19.72
N ALA A 115 5.27 6.41 -20.10
CA ALA A 115 5.54 6.06 -21.50
C ALA A 115 4.29 5.68 -22.31
N ILE A 116 3.25 5.13 -21.66
CA ILE A 116 1.99 4.80 -22.32
C ILE A 116 0.95 5.91 -22.25
N MET A 117 1.30 7.10 -21.74
CA MET A 117 0.34 8.19 -21.60
C MET A 117 -0.17 8.71 -22.95
N ASP A 118 0.56 8.53 -24.07
CA ASP A 118 0.01 8.81 -25.41
C ASP A 118 -0.80 7.61 -25.94
N SER A 119 -1.79 7.18 -25.15
CA SER A 119 -2.76 6.15 -25.52
C SER A 119 -4.20 6.66 -25.42
N ASP A 120 -5.13 6.02 -26.15
CA ASP A 120 -6.57 6.32 -26.04
C ASP A 120 -7.25 5.47 -24.96
N ALA A 121 -6.85 4.21 -24.81
CA ALA A 121 -7.35 3.30 -23.79
C ALA A 121 -6.35 2.16 -23.54
N GLY A 122 -6.59 1.36 -22.49
CA GLY A 122 -5.82 0.14 -22.31
C GLY A 122 -6.16 -0.65 -21.07
N ILE A 123 -5.60 -1.86 -20.99
CA ILE A 123 -5.62 -2.74 -19.83
C ILE A 123 -4.18 -2.88 -19.34
N VAL A 124 -3.93 -2.52 -18.07
CA VAL A 124 -2.59 -2.58 -17.49
C VAL A 124 -2.60 -3.40 -16.22
N ILE A 125 -1.59 -4.26 -16.08
CA ILE A 125 -1.29 -4.96 -14.84
C ILE A 125 -0.28 -4.12 -14.05
N VAL A 126 -0.57 -3.74 -12.80
CA VAL A 126 0.37 -2.99 -11.96
C VAL A 126 0.39 -3.51 -10.52
N PRO A 127 1.45 -3.25 -9.74
CA PRO A 127 1.42 -3.54 -8.31
C PRO A 127 0.29 -2.77 -7.63
N ILE A 128 -0.34 -3.37 -6.62
CA ILE A 128 -1.46 -2.72 -5.91
C ILE A 128 -1.05 -1.43 -5.17
N ASN A 129 0.25 -1.19 -5.07
CA ASN A 129 0.84 0.06 -4.60
C ASN A 129 0.49 1.25 -5.48
N PHE A 130 0.10 1.05 -6.74
CA PHE A 130 -0.34 2.13 -7.62
C PHE A 130 -1.47 2.93 -6.97
N LEU A 131 -2.53 2.27 -6.45
CA LEU A 131 -3.69 2.95 -5.84
C LEU A 131 -3.59 3.21 -4.33
N SER A 132 -2.52 2.76 -3.66
CA SER A 132 -2.43 2.74 -2.19
C SER A 132 -1.18 3.40 -1.61
N SER A 133 -0.09 3.51 -2.36
CA SER A 133 1.19 4.00 -1.86
C SER A 133 1.38 5.50 -2.10
N GLN A 134 2.15 6.13 -1.21
CA GLN A 134 2.60 7.50 -1.40
C GLN A 134 3.69 7.61 -2.49
N ASN A 135 4.51 6.57 -2.67
CA ASN A 135 5.56 6.55 -3.69
C ASN A 135 4.98 6.63 -5.11
N ALA A 136 3.79 6.08 -5.34
CA ALA A 136 3.10 6.18 -6.63
C ALA A 136 2.27 7.47 -6.79
N LYS A 137 2.31 8.42 -5.84
CA LYS A 137 1.45 9.62 -5.86
C LYS A 137 1.60 10.43 -7.15
N TYR A 138 2.82 10.69 -7.58
CA TYR A 138 3.08 11.52 -8.76
C TYR A 138 2.49 10.86 -10.02
N ILE A 139 2.94 9.64 -10.34
CA ILE A 139 2.46 8.91 -11.52
C ILE A 139 0.95 8.70 -11.49
N ARG A 140 0.38 8.34 -10.32
CA ARG A 140 -1.06 8.17 -10.16
C ARG A 140 -1.83 9.44 -10.47
N ASN A 141 -1.33 10.60 -10.01
CA ASN A 141 -1.99 11.88 -10.26
C ASN A 141 -1.95 12.28 -11.74
N ILE A 142 -0.80 12.17 -12.41
CA ILE A 142 -0.71 12.55 -13.83
C ILE A 142 -1.50 11.57 -14.71
N PHE A 143 -1.41 10.27 -14.42
CA PHE A 143 -2.12 9.24 -15.16
C PHE A 143 -3.63 9.37 -14.99
N LEU A 144 -4.15 9.48 -13.76
CA LEU A 144 -5.58 9.55 -13.49
C LEU A 144 -6.19 10.94 -13.69
N THR A 145 -5.38 11.96 -13.98
CA THR A 145 -5.88 13.22 -14.54
C THR A 145 -6.21 13.04 -16.02
N LYS A 146 -5.38 12.29 -16.76
CA LYS A 146 -5.57 12.02 -18.19
C LYS A 146 -6.55 10.89 -18.47
N PHE A 147 -6.66 9.91 -17.57
CA PHE A 147 -7.45 8.69 -17.77
C PHE A 147 -8.44 8.44 -16.62
N SER A 148 -9.55 7.78 -16.92
CA SER A 148 -10.45 7.18 -15.93
C SER A 148 -10.25 5.68 -15.90
N ILE A 149 -10.14 5.12 -14.69
CA ILE A 149 -10.24 3.68 -14.53
C ILE A 149 -11.72 3.30 -14.47
N ILE A 150 -12.13 2.38 -15.33
CA ILE A 150 -13.52 1.91 -15.38
C ILE A 150 -13.68 0.64 -14.53
N LYS A 151 -12.75 -0.31 -14.70
CA LYS A 151 -12.84 -1.65 -14.10
C LYS A 151 -11.49 -2.10 -13.57
N VAL A 152 -11.49 -2.77 -12.42
CA VAL A 152 -10.31 -3.32 -11.75
C VAL A 152 -10.56 -4.77 -11.35
N ASN A 153 -9.64 -5.66 -11.69
CA ASN A 153 -9.47 -6.93 -10.99
C ASN A 153 -8.36 -6.76 -9.93
N TYR A 154 -8.71 -6.84 -8.64
CA TYR A 154 -7.78 -6.72 -7.52
C TYR A 154 -7.49 -8.09 -6.90
N PHE A 155 -6.23 -8.50 -6.93
CA PHE A 155 -5.79 -9.78 -6.35
C PHE A 155 -5.24 -9.56 -4.93
N THR A 156 -5.94 -10.13 -3.94
CA THR A 156 -5.49 -10.13 -2.53
C THR A 156 -4.47 -11.24 -2.22
N HIS A 157 -4.01 -11.94 -3.26
CA HIS A 157 -3.04 -13.02 -3.20
C HIS A 157 -2.06 -12.92 -4.36
N GLN A 158 -0.96 -13.67 -4.27
CA GLN A 158 0.05 -13.76 -5.31
C GLN A 158 -0.51 -14.52 -6.52
N VAL A 159 -0.40 -13.90 -7.72
CA VAL A 159 -0.84 -14.51 -8.99
C VAL A 159 0.31 -14.82 -9.94
N PHE A 160 1.48 -14.24 -9.70
CA PHE A 160 2.70 -14.51 -10.48
C PHE A 160 3.69 -15.29 -9.64
N ARG A 161 4.26 -16.36 -10.19
CA ARG A 161 5.29 -17.17 -9.49
C ARG A 161 6.57 -16.37 -9.24
N ASP A 162 6.92 -15.50 -10.19
CA ASP A 162 8.20 -14.76 -10.20
C ASP A 162 8.20 -13.51 -9.31
N THR A 163 7.04 -13.12 -8.75
CA THR A 163 6.94 -11.96 -7.86
C THR A 163 5.98 -12.19 -6.70
N SER A 164 6.40 -11.75 -5.53
CA SER A 164 5.63 -11.73 -4.29
C SER A 164 4.64 -10.56 -4.19
N TYR A 165 4.71 -9.61 -5.14
CA TYR A 165 3.83 -8.45 -5.15
C TYR A 165 2.44 -8.87 -5.60
N ASN A 166 1.44 -8.51 -4.81
CA ASN A 166 0.07 -8.49 -5.30
C ASN A 166 -0.07 -7.42 -6.37
N VAL A 167 -0.86 -7.75 -7.38
CA VAL A 167 -1.15 -6.88 -8.51
C VAL A 167 -2.64 -6.57 -8.61
N MET A 168 -2.93 -5.57 -9.41
CA MET A 168 -4.25 -5.32 -9.95
C MET A 168 -4.15 -5.18 -11.45
N VAL A 169 -5.20 -5.60 -12.14
CA VAL A 169 -5.40 -5.30 -13.56
C VAL A 169 -6.47 -4.25 -13.65
N PHE A 170 -6.26 -3.20 -14.42
CA PHE A 170 -7.30 -2.21 -14.62
C PHE A 170 -7.47 -1.83 -16.09
N TYR A 171 -8.72 -1.62 -16.49
CA TYR A 171 -9.09 -1.02 -17.75
C TYR A 171 -9.24 0.50 -17.57
N TYR A 172 -8.53 1.26 -18.40
CA TYR A 172 -8.59 2.71 -18.44
C TYR A 172 -9.00 3.24 -19.81
N GLN A 173 -9.59 4.44 -19.81
CA GLN A 173 -9.94 5.20 -21.01
C GLN A 173 -9.51 6.65 -20.83
N LYS A 174 -9.14 7.31 -21.93
CA LYS A 174 -8.80 8.73 -21.95
C LYS A 174 -10.00 9.57 -21.55
N ASN A 175 -9.78 10.48 -20.60
CA ASN A 175 -10.78 11.44 -20.19
C ASN A 175 -10.92 12.51 -21.28
N ILE A 176 -12.11 12.61 -21.86
CA ILE A 176 -12.47 13.76 -22.71
C ILE A 176 -12.72 14.99 -21.83
N ILE A 177 -13.28 14.78 -20.63
CA ILE A 177 -13.62 15.83 -19.68
C ILE A 177 -12.87 15.58 -18.37
N PRO A 178 -12.12 16.56 -17.83
CA PRO A 178 -11.48 16.43 -16.54
C PRO A 178 -12.51 16.21 -15.43
N THR A 179 -12.37 15.11 -14.68
CA THR A 179 -13.22 14.83 -13.52
C THR A 179 -12.42 14.94 -12.22
N THR A 180 -13.08 15.36 -11.14
CA THR A 180 -12.48 15.40 -9.79
C THR A 180 -12.79 14.15 -8.98
N LYS A 181 -13.64 13.27 -9.52
CA LYS A 181 -14.12 12.03 -8.93
C LYS A 181 -14.30 10.99 -10.04
N MET A 182 -13.88 9.77 -9.78
CA MET A 182 -14.22 8.60 -10.60
C MET A 182 -14.76 7.49 -9.70
N GLN A 183 -15.79 6.80 -10.16
CA GLN A 183 -16.30 5.58 -9.55
C GLN A 183 -15.76 4.40 -10.34
N VAL A 184 -15.15 3.45 -9.65
CA VAL A 184 -14.44 2.33 -10.26
C VAL A 184 -15.07 1.02 -9.81
N ASP A 185 -15.32 0.12 -10.76
CA ASP A 185 -15.83 -1.23 -10.49
C ASP A 185 -14.67 -2.17 -10.12
N PHE A 186 -14.63 -2.63 -8.88
CA PHE A 186 -13.66 -3.60 -8.38
C PHE A 186 -14.25 -5.00 -8.34
N ASN A 187 -13.56 -5.96 -8.97
CA ASN A 187 -13.70 -7.38 -8.73
C ASN A 187 -12.53 -7.84 -7.86
N ILE A 188 -12.83 -8.33 -6.66
CA ILE A 188 -11.84 -8.71 -5.66
C ILE A 188 -11.65 -10.23 -5.64
N TYR A 189 -10.42 -10.66 -5.90
CA TYR A 189 -10.03 -12.06 -5.94
C TYR A 189 -9.21 -12.47 -4.70
N PRO A 190 -9.34 -13.74 -4.25
CA PRO A 190 -10.06 -14.85 -4.90
C PRO A 190 -11.55 -14.94 -4.56
N GLN A 191 -12.07 -14.08 -3.68
CA GLN A 191 -13.44 -14.19 -3.15
C GLN A 191 -14.53 -13.85 -4.18
N GLN A 192 -14.15 -13.32 -5.35
CA GLN A 192 -15.05 -12.84 -6.42
C GLN A 192 -16.08 -11.81 -5.95
N LYS A 193 -15.73 -11.01 -4.93
CA LYS A 193 -16.60 -9.94 -4.44
C LYS A 193 -16.56 -8.76 -5.41
N LYS A 194 -17.73 -8.17 -5.69
CA LYS A 194 -17.84 -6.96 -6.50
C LYS A 194 -18.10 -5.77 -5.61
N GLN A 195 -17.40 -4.66 -5.84
CA GLN A 195 -17.59 -3.43 -5.09
C GLN A 195 -17.29 -2.20 -5.95
N LYS A 196 -18.06 -1.13 -5.76
CA LYS A 196 -17.76 0.19 -6.33
C LYS A 196 -16.92 1.01 -5.37
N ILE A 197 -15.80 1.57 -5.84
CA ILE A 197 -14.92 2.43 -5.04
C ILE A 197 -14.81 3.79 -5.71
N ASN A 198 -15.04 4.86 -4.95
CA ASN A 198 -14.83 6.22 -5.43
C ASN A 198 -13.38 6.66 -5.18
N LEU A 199 -12.74 7.22 -6.20
CA LEU A 199 -11.44 7.88 -6.13
C LEU A 199 -11.60 9.36 -6.41
N TYR A 200 -10.92 10.21 -5.62
CA TYR A 200 -11.05 11.66 -5.73
C TYR A 200 -9.71 12.33 -5.97
N LYS A 201 -9.67 13.29 -6.90
CA LYS A 201 -8.48 14.09 -7.22
C LYS A 201 -7.91 14.81 -6.00
N LYS A 202 -8.76 15.41 -5.16
CA LYS A 202 -8.35 16.09 -3.91
C LYS A 202 -7.66 15.17 -2.90
N TYR A 203 -7.84 13.86 -3.01
CA TYR A 203 -7.16 12.85 -2.20
C TYR A 203 -6.16 12.03 -3.03
N ASN A 204 -5.63 12.63 -4.09
CA ASN A 204 -4.63 12.05 -5.00
C ASN A 204 -5.07 10.72 -5.61
N TYR A 205 -6.37 10.54 -5.83
CA TYR A 205 -6.97 9.28 -6.31
C TYR A 205 -6.57 8.03 -5.51
N GLN A 206 -6.21 8.20 -4.24
CA GLN A 206 -5.80 7.08 -3.38
C GLN A 206 -7.04 6.38 -2.82
N VAL A 207 -7.02 5.04 -2.81
CA VAL A 207 -8.07 4.25 -2.15
C VAL A 207 -8.06 4.55 -0.65
N GLY A 208 -9.24 4.87 -0.10
CA GLY A 208 -9.37 5.33 1.28
C GLY A 208 -8.78 6.72 1.53
N GLY A 209 -8.51 7.51 0.49
CA GLY A 209 -7.88 8.82 0.58
C GLY A 209 -8.61 9.81 1.50
N GLU A 210 -9.94 9.78 1.55
CA GLU A 210 -10.75 10.55 2.51
C GLU A 210 -10.40 10.24 3.96
N PHE A 211 -10.35 8.95 4.30
CA PHE A 211 -9.99 8.47 5.62
C PHE A 211 -8.54 8.85 5.95
N LEU A 212 -7.61 8.61 5.03
CA LEU A 212 -6.19 8.93 5.22
C LEU A 212 -5.97 10.43 5.41
N GLN A 213 -6.65 11.28 4.64
CA GLN A 213 -6.55 12.73 4.77
C GLN A 213 -7.19 13.22 6.07
N LYS A 214 -8.37 12.69 6.44
CA LYS A 214 -9.06 13.03 7.69
C LYS A 214 -8.18 12.74 8.89
N ILE A 215 -7.55 11.57 8.95
CA ILE A 215 -6.62 11.26 10.04
C ILE A 215 -5.33 12.07 9.90
N GLY A 216 -4.85 12.26 8.67
CA GLY A 216 -3.64 13.01 8.34
C GLY A 216 -3.67 14.48 8.78
N SER A 217 -4.85 15.10 8.87
CA SER A 217 -5.00 16.49 9.32
C SER A 217 -4.84 16.67 10.83
N TYR A 218 -4.96 15.60 11.62
CA TYR A 218 -4.72 15.68 13.07
C TYR A 218 -3.23 15.86 13.37
N LYS A 219 -2.94 16.65 14.41
CA LYS A 219 -1.60 16.77 14.98
C LYS A 219 -1.40 15.68 16.04
N ASN A 220 -0.14 15.37 16.33
CA ASN A 220 0.21 14.48 17.46
C ASN A 220 0.14 15.26 18.79
N GLN A 221 -1.05 15.74 19.16
CA GLN A 221 -1.25 16.62 20.33
C GLN A 221 -0.92 15.94 21.66
N LEU A 222 -1.12 14.63 21.77
CA LEU A 222 -0.75 13.79 22.90
C LEU A 222 0.77 13.54 23.00
N ASN A 223 1.55 14.03 22.04
CA ASN A 223 3.00 13.81 21.93
C ASN A 223 3.38 12.32 21.89
N ILE A 224 2.52 11.48 21.32
CA ILE A 224 2.71 10.03 21.26
C ILE A 224 4.06 9.74 20.60
N LYS A 225 4.89 8.96 21.28
CA LYS A 225 6.18 8.52 20.75
C LYS A 225 6.39 7.05 21.05
N ARG A 226 7.34 6.44 20.35
CA ARG A 226 7.80 5.10 20.66
C ARG A 226 8.78 5.15 21.84
N LEU A 227 8.75 4.14 22.71
CA LEU A 227 9.84 3.85 23.64
C LEU A 227 11.05 3.22 22.90
N GLU A 228 12.16 3.94 22.86
CA GLU A 228 13.42 3.49 22.27
C GLU A 228 14.46 3.15 23.33
N GLN A 229 15.51 2.42 22.93
CA GLN A 229 16.62 2.09 23.83
C GLN A 229 17.25 3.33 24.48
N LYS A 230 17.34 4.45 23.74
CA LYS A 230 17.88 5.72 24.25
C LYS A 230 17.02 6.40 25.32
N ASP A 231 15.74 6.03 25.42
CA ASP A 231 14.85 6.56 26.46
C ASP A 231 15.04 5.82 27.80
N MET A 232 15.78 4.71 27.81
CA MET A 232 16.06 3.90 28.99
C MET A 232 17.30 4.42 29.72
N GLN A 233 17.23 4.48 31.05
CA GLN A 233 18.34 4.86 31.93
C GLN A 233 18.41 3.90 33.11
N ILE A 234 19.64 3.55 33.54
CA ILE A 234 19.89 2.61 34.62
C ILE A 234 19.46 3.23 35.96
N GLY A 235 18.83 2.44 36.82
CA GLY A 235 18.48 2.86 38.17
C GLY A 235 18.27 1.68 39.11
N LYS A 236 17.37 1.82 40.08
CA LYS A 236 17.13 0.82 41.14
C LYS A 236 15.75 0.14 41.06
N HIS A 237 14.84 0.63 40.21
CA HIS A 237 13.48 0.10 40.11
C HIS A 237 13.41 -0.98 39.05
N SER A 238 12.96 -2.17 39.43
CA SER A 238 12.80 -3.30 38.52
C SER A 238 11.56 -3.16 37.65
N ILE A 239 11.73 -3.40 36.35
CA ILE A 239 10.65 -3.56 35.37
C ILE A 239 10.95 -4.76 34.48
N LYS A 240 9.91 -5.44 34.01
CA LYS A 240 10.01 -6.56 33.07
C LYS A 240 9.79 -6.04 31.66
N ILE A 241 10.82 -6.05 30.83
CA ILE A 241 10.75 -5.53 29.46
C ILE A 241 10.94 -6.62 28.41
N ALA A 242 10.46 -6.36 27.21
CA ALA A 242 10.86 -7.06 26.00
C ALA A 242 11.81 -6.19 25.16
N ILE A 243 12.83 -6.79 24.53
CA ILE A 243 13.79 -6.07 23.68
C ILE A 243 13.59 -6.46 22.22
N ASN A 244 13.15 -5.50 21.39
CA ASN A 244 12.83 -5.59 19.96
C ASN A 244 11.70 -6.56 19.58
N HIS A 245 11.58 -7.69 20.28
CA HIS A 245 10.58 -8.72 20.07
C HIS A 245 9.98 -9.15 21.41
N LEU A 246 8.66 -9.38 21.45
CA LEU A 246 7.91 -9.70 22.69
C LEU A 246 8.37 -10.99 23.39
N ASN A 247 9.04 -11.90 22.66
CA ASN A 247 9.60 -13.13 23.22
C ASN A 247 10.96 -12.94 23.90
N LYS A 248 11.67 -11.83 23.66
CA LYS A 248 12.99 -11.53 24.26
C LYS A 248 12.81 -10.74 25.55
N LYS A 249 12.38 -11.43 26.60
CA LYS A 249 12.04 -10.84 27.91
C LYS A 249 13.27 -10.74 28.80
N THR A 250 13.38 -9.67 29.56
CA THR A 250 14.43 -9.48 30.58
C THR A 250 13.96 -8.54 31.69
N ILE A 251 14.63 -8.58 32.83
CA ILE A 251 14.47 -7.59 33.89
C ILE A 251 15.45 -6.44 33.63
N PHE A 252 14.95 -5.21 33.72
CA PHE A 252 15.77 -4.01 33.59
C PHE A 252 15.58 -3.12 34.81
N LEU A 253 16.68 -2.66 35.41
CA LEU A 253 16.66 -1.75 36.54
C LEU A 253 16.73 -0.31 36.03
N THR A 254 15.71 0.49 36.33
CA THR A 254 15.57 1.86 35.84
C THR A 254 15.27 2.89 36.93
N HIS A 255 15.28 4.17 36.56
CA HIS A 255 14.85 5.25 37.47
C HIS A 255 13.34 5.21 37.72
N LYS A 256 12.93 5.62 38.92
CA LYS A 256 11.50 5.70 39.34
C LYS A 256 10.62 6.42 38.33
N LYS A 257 11.12 7.51 37.73
CA LYS A 257 10.40 8.30 36.73
C LYS A 257 10.07 7.51 35.47
N ILE A 258 11.03 6.72 34.97
CA ILE A 258 10.84 5.88 33.78
C ILE A 258 9.90 4.71 34.10
N ALA A 259 10.09 4.05 35.25
CA ALA A 259 9.20 2.98 35.70
C ALA A 259 7.75 3.48 35.82
N SER A 260 7.53 4.66 36.42
CA SER A 260 6.21 5.29 36.52
C SER A 260 5.62 5.64 35.15
N MET A 261 6.43 6.23 34.25
CA MET A 261 6.00 6.51 32.88
C MET A 261 5.58 5.24 32.15
N ILE A 262 6.35 4.15 32.26
CA ILE A 262 6.02 2.86 31.66
C ILE A 262 4.71 2.32 32.24
N LYS A 263 4.56 2.33 33.56
CA LYS A 263 3.35 1.83 34.25
C LYS A 263 2.08 2.58 33.85
N ASN A 264 2.20 3.87 33.48
CA ASN A 264 1.08 4.71 33.06
C ASN A 264 0.75 4.62 31.57
N ASN A 265 1.42 3.74 30.83
CA ASN A 265 1.14 3.48 29.41
C ASN A 265 0.86 2.00 29.23
N ILE A 266 0.03 1.63 28.25
CA ILE A 266 -0.27 0.22 27.97
C ILE A 266 -0.31 -0.12 26.48
N ILE A 267 -0.29 0.90 25.60
CA ILE A 267 -0.55 0.69 24.18
C ILE A 267 0.69 0.13 23.47
N LEU A 268 0.57 -1.11 23.01
CA LEU A 268 1.46 -1.73 22.04
C LEU A 268 0.86 -1.58 20.64
N LEU A 269 1.62 -1.08 19.67
CA LEU A 269 1.22 -1.04 18.26
C LEU A 269 1.90 -2.15 17.46
N LYS A 270 1.13 -3.03 16.81
CA LYS A 270 1.57 -3.85 15.68
C LYS A 270 1.33 -3.06 14.39
N ALA A 271 2.39 -2.67 13.69
CA ALA A 271 2.32 -1.77 12.53
C ALA A 271 2.46 -2.48 11.18
N ILE A 272 2.57 -3.81 11.18
CA ILE A 272 2.77 -4.66 10.00
C ILE A 272 1.75 -5.79 10.01
N ASP A 273 1.07 -5.98 8.86
CA ASP A 273 0.39 -7.22 8.54
C ASP A 273 1.42 -8.24 8.08
N THR A 274 1.39 -9.40 8.73
CA THR A 274 2.24 -10.54 8.38
C THR A 274 1.60 -11.48 7.34
N GLY A 275 0.39 -11.18 6.89
CA GLY A 275 -0.41 -12.06 6.02
C GLY A 275 -1.25 -13.09 6.78
N SER A 276 -1.08 -13.20 8.11
CA SER A 276 -1.90 -14.04 8.98
C SER A 276 -2.99 -13.23 9.71
N LYS A 277 -4.06 -13.90 10.15
CA LYS A 277 -5.14 -13.26 10.93
C LYS A 277 -4.66 -12.71 12.27
N THR A 278 -3.76 -13.42 12.97
CA THR A 278 -3.23 -13.03 14.29
C THR A 278 -2.12 -11.99 14.21
N GLY A 279 -1.49 -11.83 13.05
CA GLY A 279 -0.45 -10.84 12.81
C GLY A 279 -0.92 -9.68 11.96
N GLN A 280 -2.18 -9.29 12.08
CA GLN A 280 -2.72 -8.05 11.52
C GLN A 280 -2.29 -6.82 12.35
N ILE A 281 -2.24 -5.67 11.69
CA ILE A 281 -2.08 -4.35 12.28
C ILE A 281 -3.22 -4.11 13.27
N CYS A 282 -2.83 -3.86 14.51
CA CYS A 282 -3.71 -3.58 15.63
C CYS A 282 -2.93 -2.86 16.72
N THR A 283 -3.65 -2.31 17.68
CA THR A 283 -3.12 -2.00 19.00
C THR A 283 -3.54 -3.07 19.99
N GLU A 284 -2.67 -3.33 20.97
CA GLU A 284 -2.88 -4.30 22.04
C GLU A 284 -2.50 -3.70 23.38
N ASP A 285 -2.97 -4.31 24.45
CA ASP A 285 -2.50 -4.04 25.79
C ASP A 285 -1.21 -4.84 26.04
N ILE A 286 -0.11 -4.14 26.31
CA ILE A 286 1.20 -4.76 26.54
C ILE A 286 1.18 -5.75 27.72
N ARG A 287 0.30 -5.53 28.71
CA ARG A 287 0.20 -6.35 29.92
C ARG A 287 -0.18 -7.79 29.62
N GLN A 288 -0.94 -8.02 28.53
CA GLN A 288 -1.31 -9.35 28.05
C GLN A 288 -0.10 -10.19 27.62
N HIS A 289 1.04 -9.56 27.36
CA HIS A 289 2.29 -10.23 26.98
C HIS A 289 3.19 -10.57 28.18
N ASN A 290 2.73 -10.31 29.41
CA ASN A 290 3.49 -10.50 30.65
C ASN A 290 4.84 -9.77 30.61
N VAL A 291 4.80 -8.50 30.18
CA VAL A 291 5.89 -7.51 30.17
C VAL A 291 5.28 -6.13 30.39
N ASP A 292 6.03 -5.21 30.99
CA ASP A 292 5.63 -3.83 31.26
C ASP A 292 5.84 -2.93 30.03
N ALA A 293 6.83 -3.23 29.17
CA ALA A 293 7.12 -2.45 27.97
C ALA A 293 7.85 -3.25 26.89
N LEU A 294 7.74 -2.81 25.64
CA LEU A 294 8.58 -3.24 24.52
C LEU A 294 9.55 -2.13 24.13
N VAL A 295 10.84 -2.31 24.44
CA VAL A 295 11.92 -1.39 24.09
C VAL A 295 12.44 -1.74 22.70
N SER A 296 12.39 -0.78 21.77
CA SER A 296 12.74 -1.00 20.37
C SER A 296 13.99 -0.24 19.91
N LYS A 297 14.77 -0.84 19.01
CA LYS A 297 15.78 -0.14 18.21
C LYS A 297 15.12 0.91 17.31
N LYS A 298 15.86 1.97 16.97
CA LYS A 298 15.39 3.05 16.07
C LYS A 298 14.86 2.51 14.74
N THR A 299 15.47 1.44 14.23
CA THR A 299 15.13 0.79 12.96
C THR A 299 13.94 -0.17 13.04
N SER A 300 13.45 -0.55 14.23
CA SER A 300 12.31 -1.46 14.37
C SER A 300 11.07 -0.87 13.73
N ARG A 301 10.41 -1.63 12.85
CA ARG A 301 9.22 -1.20 12.11
C ARG A 301 7.98 -2.06 12.37
N ASN A 302 8.13 -3.14 13.14
CA ASN A 302 7.10 -4.17 13.31
C ASN A 302 6.16 -3.87 14.46
N GLN A 303 6.69 -3.90 15.69
CA GLN A 303 5.93 -3.71 16.91
C GLN A 303 6.62 -2.65 17.75
N ILE A 304 5.86 -1.73 18.33
CA ILE A 304 6.39 -0.62 19.11
C ILE A 304 5.52 -0.34 20.32
N TYR A 305 6.14 -0.10 21.47
CA TYR A 305 5.46 0.39 22.66
C TYR A 305 5.30 1.90 22.59
N LEU A 306 4.08 2.38 22.84
CA LEU A 306 3.74 3.79 22.75
C LEU A 306 3.77 4.45 24.14
N LEU A 307 4.47 5.56 24.22
CA LEU A 307 4.43 6.48 25.35
C LEU A 307 3.52 7.65 24.98
N LEU A 308 2.68 8.05 25.92
CA LEU A 308 1.82 9.23 25.89
C LEU A 308 2.34 10.21 26.95
N PRO A 309 3.26 11.14 26.58
CA PRO A 309 3.81 12.11 27.52
C PRO A 309 2.76 13.04 28.13
N LYS A 310 1.68 13.33 27.39
CA LYS A 310 0.50 13.94 27.99
C LYS A 310 -0.33 12.85 28.64
N TYR A 311 -0.67 13.06 29.90
CA TYR A 311 -1.41 12.08 30.68
C TYR A 311 -2.73 11.71 29.98
N VAL A 312 -2.92 10.40 29.82
CA VAL A 312 -4.15 9.74 29.38
C VAL A 312 -4.31 8.55 30.32
N SER A 313 -5.44 8.47 31.01
CA SER A 313 -5.66 7.41 32.00
C SER A 313 -5.62 6.02 31.33
N ILE A 314 -5.34 4.98 32.12
CA ILE A 314 -5.33 3.59 31.63
C ILE A 314 -6.67 3.21 31.00
N HIS A 315 -7.79 3.61 31.63
CA HIS A 315 -9.12 3.36 31.10
C HIS A 315 -9.35 4.00 29.72
N GLU A 316 -8.90 5.24 29.54
CA GLU A 316 -8.97 5.91 28.23
C GLU A 316 -8.09 5.23 27.20
N GLN A 317 -6.90 4.73 27.58
CA GLN A 317 -6.03 3.96 26.68
C GLN A 317 -6.69 2.63 26.24
N GLU A 318 -7.41 1.95 27.14
CA GLU A 318 -8.18 0.74 26.81
C GLU A 318 -9.28 1.05 25.76
N ILE A 319 -9.99 2.17 25.93
CA ILE A 319 -10.97 2.66 24.93
C ILE A 319 -10.27 2.97 23.61
N MET A 320 -9.11 3.64 23.64
CA MET A 320 -8.32 3.95 22.45
C MET A 320 -7.90 2.70 21.69
N ILE A 321 -7.46 1.64 22.39
CA ILE A 321 -7.13 0.34 21.79
C ILE A 321 -8.34 -0.24 21.06
N LYS A 322 -9.50 -0.34 21.73
CA LYS A 322 -10.72 -0.88 21.15
C LYS A 322 -11.16 -0.11 19.91
N HIS A 323 -11.18 1.22 19.99
CA HIS A 323 -11.61 2.08 18.88
C HIS A 323 -10.63 2.04 17.70
N PHE A 324 -9.33 2.02 17.97
CA PHE A 324 -8.30 1.89 16.92
C PHE A 324 -8.52 0.62 16.11
N ASN A 325 -8.65 -0.52 16.80
CA ASN A 325 -8.84 -1.82 16.15
C ASN A 325 -10.16 -1.87 15.37
N ARG A 326 -11.24 -1.34 15.93
CA ARG A 326 -12.53 -1.25 15.24
C ARG A 326 -12.44 -0.42 13.96
N ILE A 327 -11.83 0.76 14.00
CA ILE A 327 -11.69 1.64 12.83
C ILE A 327 -10.83 0.96 11.75
N ILE A 328 -9.70 0.37 12.13
CA ILE A 328 -8.84 -0.35 11.18
C ILE A 328 -9.59 -1.52 10.55
N GLN A 329 -10.32 -2.32 11.33
CA GLN A 329 -11.09 -3.46 10.80
C GLN A 329 -12.19 -3.00 9.84
N GLN A 330 -12.96 -1.97 10.20
CA GLN A 330 -13.97 -1.39 9.30
C GLN A 330 -13.37 -0.97 7.96
N LYS A 331 -12.19 -0.33 7.97
CA LYS A 331 -11.51 0.10 6.74
C LYS A 331 -10.88 -1.06 5.98
N ARG A 332 -10.51 -2.17 6.64
CA ARG A 332 -10.10 -3.41 5.97
C ARG A 332 -11.25 -4.01 5.19
N ASP A 333 -12.44 -4.05 5.79
CA ASP A 333 -13.62 -4.63 5.16
C ASP A 333 -14.10 -3.74 4.01
N GLU A 334 -14.11 -2.42 4.22
CA GLU A 334 -14.52 -1.42 3.22
C GLU A 334 -13.58 -1.34 2.01
N PHE A 335 -12.26 -1.49 2.21
CA PHE A 335 -11.29 -1.29 1.12
C PHE A 335 -10.45 -2.54 0.82
N PHE A 336 -10.81 -3.70 1.36
CA PHE A 336 -10.02 -4.94 1.22
C PHE A 336 -8.54 -4.73 1.54
N SER A 337 -8.27 -3.98 2.60
CA SER A 337 -6.92 -3.56 3.04
C SER A 337 -6.11 -2.74 2.02
N LEU A 338 -6.72 -2.27 0.92
CA LEU A 338 -6.07 -1.50 -0.14
C LEU A 338 -5.83 -0.02 0.26
N PHE A 339 -6.41 0.46 1.35
CA PHE A 339 -6.01 1.76 1.93
C PHE A 339 -4.62 1.73 2.58
N MET A 340 -4.04 0.54 2.79
CA MET A 340 -2.69 0.34 3.33
C MET A 340 -1.70 0.00 2.22
N THR A 341 -0.46 0.47 2.38
CA THR A 341 0.63 0.23 1.41
C THR A 341 1.21 -1.18 1.57
N ASN A 342 1.46 -1.90 0.46
CA ASN A 342 2.33 -3.07 0.47
C ASN A 342 3.77 -2.59 0.62
N PHE A 343 4.46 -3.07 1.64
CA PHE A 343 5.81 -2.61 1.93
C PHE A 343 6.87 -3.70 1.84
N ARG A 344 6.46 -4.96 1.60
CA ARG A 344 7.29 -6.16 1.40
C ARG A 344 6.51 -7.25 0.65
N ASP A 345 7.21 -8.34 0.37
CA ASP A 345 6.73 -9.60 -0.20
C ASP A 345 5.62 -10.26 0.63
N ASN A 346 4.74 -11.06 0.00
CA ASN A 346 3.77 -11.98 0.62
C ASN A 346 2.61 -11.31 1.38
N ASN A 347 1.76 -10.52 0.70
CA ASN A 347 0.57 -9.88 1.28
C ASN A 347 0.84 -8.92 2.47
N ARG A 348 2.09 -8.51 2.69
CA ARG A 348 2.46 -7.70 3.85
C ARG A 348 2.08 -6.23 3.67
N LYS A 349 1.16 -5.77 4.51
CA LYS A 349 0.70 -4.37 4.61
C LYS A 349 1.33 -3.64 5.78
N ARG A 350 1.47 -2.32 5.68
CA ARG A 350 1.99 -1.50 6.77
C ARG A 350 1.26 -0.17 6.88
N ILE A 351 1.13 0.29 8.13
CA ILE A 351 0.82 1.68 8.44
C ILE A 351 2.06 2.40 8.97
N SER A 352 2.13 3.70 8.71
CA SER A 352 3.18 4.53 9.28
C SER A 352 2.90 4.79 10.76
N PHE A 353 3.95 4.94 11.57
CA PHE A 353 3.79 5.31 12.97
C PHE A 353 3.13 6.67 13.12
N ASN A 354 3.48 7.63 12.25
CA ASN A 354 2.85 8.95 12.24
C ASN A 354 1.33 8.86 12.04
N PHE A 355 0.87 8.03 11.10
CA PHE A 355 -0.56 7.78 10.90
C PHE A 355 -1.20 7.17 12.15
N ALA A 356 -0.57 6.15 12.75
CA ALA A 356 -1.09 5.51 13.95
C ALA A 356 -1.22 6.51 15.13
N TYR A 357 -0.22 7.37 15.33
CA TYR A 357 -0.25 8.40 16.37
C TYR A 357 -1.39 9.38 16.12
N LYS A 358 -1.57 9.83 14.88
CA LYS A 358 -2.67 10.73 14.52
C LYS A 358 -4.04 10.07 14.69
N LEU A 359 -4.19 8.79 14.37
CA LEU A 359 -5.43 8.04 14.59
C LEU A 359 -5.76 7.93 16.08
N LEU A 360 -4.77 7.68 16.94
CA LEU A 360 -4.95 7.67 18.39
C LEU A 360 -5.35 9.05 18.92
N ASN A 361 -4.77 10.12 18.40
CA ASN A 361 -5.18 11.49 18.74
C ASN A 361 -6.62 11.78 18.28
N TYR A 362 -7.00 11.38 17.06
CA TYR A 362 -8.37 11.47 16.56
C TYR A 362 -9.34 10.81 17.54
N ILE A 363 -9.09 9.54 17.89
CA ILE A 363 -9.94 8.78 18.81
C ILE A 363 -10.05 9.48 20.17
N TYR A 364 -8.93 9.87 20.77
CA TYR A 364 -8.93 10.52 22.08
C TYR A 364 -9.76 11.82 22.08
N LEU A 365 -9.58 12.66 21.06
CA LEU A 365 -10.27 13.95 20.99
C LEU A 365 -11.76 13.78 20.68
N THR A 366 -12.13 12.91 19.74
CA THR A 366 -13.52 12.83 19.26
C THR A 366 -14.39 11.86 20.02
N GLU A 367 -13.82 10.77 20.53
CA GLU A 367 -14.60 9.68 21.14
C GLU A 367 -14.56 9.68 22.66
N ILE A 368 -13.53 10.30 23.26
CA ILE A 368 -13.29 10.29 24.70
C ILE A 368 -13.50 11.69 25.27
N LYS A 369 -12.64 12.65 24.90
CA LYS A 369 -12.66 13.99 25.51
C LYS A 369 -13.99 14.71 25.30
N ILE A 370 -14.47 14.79 24.05
CA ILE A 370 -15.76 15.43 23.75
C ILE A 370 -16.92 14.78 24.53
N LYS A 371 -16.95 13.45 24.67
CA LYS A 371 -18.02 12.77 25.41
C LYS A 371 -17.97 13.05 26.92
N ASN A 372 -16.77 13.22 27.48
CA ASN A 372 -16.61 13.59 28.88
C ASN A 372 -17.08 15.03 29.12
N ASP A 373 -16.73 15.96 28.22
CA ASP A 373 -17.16 17.37 28.28
C ASP A 373 -18.71 17.46 28.19
N TYR A 374 -19.35 16.74 27.26
CA TYR A 374 -20.82 16.69 27.15
C TYR A 374 -21.52 16.08 28.37
N LYS A 375 -20.90 15.09 29.05
CA LYS A 375 -21.47 14.51 30.28
C LYS A 375 -21.39 15.49 31.45
N GLN A 376 -20.30 16.25 31.56
CA GLN A 376 -20.15 17.27 32.60
C GLN A 376 -21.18 18.40 32.41
N HIS A 377 -21.45 18.84 31.18
CA HIS A 377 -22.44 19.89 30.91
C HIS A 377 -23.92 19.49 31.11
N LYS A 378 -24.24 18.20 31.21
CA LYS A 378 -25.61 17.73 31.53
C LYS A 378 -25.86 17.51 33.03
N LEU A 379 -24.83 17.64 33.86
CA LEU A 379 -24.88 17.45 35.31
C LEU A 379 -24.94 18.79 36.06
N PHE A 380 -25.07 19.91 35.35
CA PHE A 380 -25.25 21.26 35.91
C PHE A 380 -26.60 21.82 35.50
#